data_AF-A0A328VFA5-F1
#
_entry.id   AF-A0A328VFA5-F1
#
_cell.length_a   1.000
_cell.length_b   1.000
_cell.length_c   1.000
_cell.angle_alpha   90.00
_cell.angle_beta   90.00
_cell.angle_gamma   90.00
#
_symmetry.space_group_name_H-M   'P 1'
#
loop_
_entity.id
_entity.type
_entity.pdbx_description
1 polymer ?
#
loop_
_entity_poly.entity_id
_entity_poly.type
_entity_poly.pdbx_seq_one_letter_code
_entity_poly.pdbx_strand_id
1 'polypeptide(L)'
;MSYPERDPQPDRPPQRTEEAPVPWSFRETWLALLIPLVPWLLLSLGTQLQGSHLPAPKAPLSLQQDLEGALAAALSTLVVEGAFLLVALFFARRALRRQAASEAGELATTEAGGAIPLSSASVTAKEGRVPLGAVLQTLGLRRFRPLFLWLIVAFLALLYLVNGLYSALLEGLHLPLQTNDQVILEGSRLAPLTTVVLLALAVIVAPLCEEIFFRGFVFPGLRRGLPTGWAVLVSALIFGLAHADLGSLPVLIVIGLLLALLRWWSGSLYPGLLLHMLNNGISAAVILVYMLGRLH
;
A
#
# COMPACT_ATOMS: atom_id res chain seq x y z
N MET A 1 -49.00 -3.33 43.81
CA MET A 1 -47.60 -3.72 43.59
C MET A 1 -47.34 -3.56 42.10
N SER A 2 -46.92 -2.38 41.68
CA SER A 2 -46.74 -1.98 40.28
C SER A 2 -45.26 -2.13 39.90
N TYR A 3 -44.97 -3.01 38.95
CA TYR A 3 -43.64 -3.08 38.32
C TYR A 3 -43.45 -1.84 37.43
N PRO A 4 -42.28 -1.17 37.45
CA PRO A 4 -41.99 -0.14 36.47
C PRO A 4 -41.65 -0.80 35.12
N GLU A 5 -42.33 -0.37 34.06
CA GLU A 5 -41.97 -0.68 32.68
C GLU A 5 -40.54 -0.20 32.40
N ARG A 6 -39.69 -1.10 31.91
CA ARG A 6 -38.39 -0.71 31.34
C ARG A 6 -38.65 -0.16 29.96
N ASP A 7 -38.34 1.12 29.79
CA ASP A 7 -38.28 1.79 28.50
C ASP A 7 -37.30 1.03 27.58
N PRO A 8 -37.72 0.55 26.39
CA PRO A 8 -36.81 -0.12 25.47
C PRO A 8 -35.84 0.91 24.90
N GLN A 9 -34.58 0.88 25.35
CA GLN A 9 -33.51 1.64 24.71
C GLN A 9 -33.49 1.30 23.21
N PRO A 10 -33.55 2.28 22.30
CA PRO A 10 -33.42 2.01 20.88
C PRO A 10 -32.05 1.38 20.63
N ASP A 11 -32.04 0.23 19.95
CA ASP A 11 -30.85 -0.50 19.53
C ASP A 11 -29.85 0.48 18.92
N ARG A 12 -28.80 0.81 19.66
CA ARG A 12 -27.67 1.54 19.08
C ARG A 12 -27.13 0.66 17.95
N PRO A 13 -26.98 1.19 16.73
CA PRO A 13 -26.34 0.42 15.66
C PRO A 13 -24.97 -0.05 16.16
N PRO A 14 -24.54 -1.27 15.80
CA PRO A 14 -23.28 -1.83 16.27
C PRO A 14 -22.17 -0.82 15.99
N GLN A 15 -21.58 -0.28 17.06
CA GLN A 15 -20.48 0.66 16.96
C GLN A 15 -19.40 -0.02 16.11
N ARG A 16 -19.15 0.50 14.90
CA ARG A 16 -17.99 0.08 14.10
C ARG A 16 -16.81 0.19 15.05
N THR A 17 -16.10 -0.91 15.29
CA THR A 17 -14.96 -0.96 16.20
C THR A 17 -14.00 0.15 15.80
N GLU A 18 -14.00 1.26 16.53
CA GLU A 18 -13.04 2.34 16.31
C GLU A 18 -11.68 1.77 16.67
N GLU A 19 -10.92 1.42 15.64
CA GLU A 19 -9.54 0.98 15.79
C GLU A 19 -8.78 2.03 16.60
N ALA A 20 -8.13 1.60 17.67
CA ALA A 20 -7.37 2.50 18.52
C ALA A 20 -6.37 3.32 17.67
N PRO A 21 -6.23 4.62 17.94
CA PRO A 21 -5.42 5.49 17.10
C PRO A 21 -3.95 5.07 17.14
N VAL A 22 -3.31 5.03 15.97
CA VAL A 22 -1.89 4.62 15.80
C VAL A 22 -0.92 5.56 16.52
N PRO A 23 0.25 5.09 17.01
CA PRO A 23 1.10 5.88 17.90
C PRO A 23 1.89 7.03 17.24
N TRP A 24 1.97 7.10 15.91
CA TRP A 24 2.60 8.21 15.20
C TRP A 24 1.60 9.34 14.94
N SER A 25 2.08 10.58 14.86
CA SER A 25 1.25 11.76 14.64
C SER A 25 0.93 12.03 13.16
N PHE A 26 -0.04 12.92 12.91
CA PHE A 26 -0.35 13.41 11.55
C PHE A 26 0.88 14.06 10.89
N ARG A 27 1.67 14.85 11.63
CA ARG A 27 2.90 15.48 11.12
C ARG A 27 3.95 14.44 10.72
N GLU A 28 4.14 13.41 11.54
CA GLU A 28 5.09 12.34 11.24
C GLU A 28 4.68 11.53 10.03
N THR A 29 3.37 11.36 9.83
CA THR A 29 2.82 10.72 8.64
C THR A 29 3.26 11.45 7.37
N TRP A 30 3.11 12.78 7.32
CA TRP A 30 3.55 13.58 6.18
C TRP A 30 5.07 13.60 6.00
N LEU A 31 5.84 13.70 7.09
CA LEU A 31 7.31 13.65 7.01
C LEU A 31 7.78 12.32 6.42
N ALA A 32 7.27 11.21 6.95
CA ALA A 32 7.59 9.87 6.45
C ALA A 32 7.07 9.64 5.02
N LEU A 33 5.98 10.30 4.61
CA LEU A 33 5.50 10.24 3.24
C LEU A 33 6.48 10.93 2.27
N LEU A 34 6.91 12.15 2.59
CA LEU A 34 7.70 12.98 1.69
C LEU A 34 9.12 12.46 1.49
N ILE A 35 9.72 11.80 2.49
CA ILE A 35 11.10 11.30 2.45
C ILE A 35 11.35 10.37 1.25
N PRO A 36 10.58 9.29 1.02
CA PRO A 36 10.75 8.44 -0.15
C PRO A 36 10.03 8.99 -1.40
N LEU A 37 8.87 9.64 -1.24
CA LEU A 37 8.02 10.02 -2.36
C LEU A 37 8.61 11.15 -3.21
N VAL A 38 9.15 12.21 -2.60
CA VAL A 38 9.66 13.36 -3.36
C VAL A 38 10.86 12.98 -4.23
N PRO A 39 11.91 12.31 -3.72
CA PRO A 39 13.01 11.87 -4.56
C PRO A 39 12.56 10.94 -5.69
N TRP A 40 11.62 10.03 -5.40
CA TRP A 40 11.07 9.12 -6.40
C TRP A 40 10.34 9.84 -7.53
N LEU A 41 9.48 10.82 -7.21
CA LEU A 41 8.76 11.60 -8.22
C LEU A 41 9.71 12.47 -9.06
N LEU A 42 10.72 13.08 -8.43
CA LEU A 42 11.73 13.86 -9.14
C LEU A 42 12.56 12.99 -10.09
N LEU A 43 12.96 11.80 -9.64
CA LEU A 43 13.65 10.83 -10.48
C LEU A 43 12.78 10.38 -11.66
N SER A 44 11.52 10.03 -11.39
CA SER A 44 10.56 9.59 -12.40
C SER A 44 10.29 10.66 -13.45
N LEU A 45 10.15 11.92 -13.02
CA LEU A 45 10.00 13.04 -13.95
C LEU A 45 11.27 13.23 -14.79
N GLY A 46 12.45 13.16 -14.16
CA GLY A 46 13.73 13.29 -14.85
C GLY A 46 13.93 12.21 -15.93
N THR A 47 13.59 10.95 -15.63
CA THR A 47 13.69 9.85 -16.61
C THR A 47 12.69 9.98 -17.74
N GLN A 48 11.46 10.41 -17.47
CA GLN A 48 10.45 10.67 -18.51
C GLN A 48 10.89 11.79 -19.47
N LEU A 49 11.43 12.88 -18.94
CA LEU A 49 11.94 13.99 -19.74
C LEU A 49 13.13 13.56 -20.62
N GLN A 50 14.04 12.74 -20.09
CA GLN A 50 15.20 12.24 -20.84
C GLN A 50 14.84 11.15 -21.87
N GLY A 51 13.95 10.22 -21.51
CA GLY A 51 13.57 9.07 -22.34
C GLY A 51 12.87 9.46 -23.65
N SER A 52 12.28 10.65 -23.71
CA SER A 52 11.63 11.19 -24.91
C SER A 52 12.59 11.46 -26.09
N HIS A 53 13.91 11.41 -25.88
CA HIS A 53 14.91 11.80 -26.88
C HIS A 53 15.67 10.64 -27.52
N LEU A 54 15.57 9.41 -27.01
CA LEU A 54 16.27 8.25 -27.58
C LEU A 54 15.35 7.45 -28.52
N PRO A 55 15.78 7.12 -29.75
CA PRO A 55 14.98 6.29 -30.64
C PRO A 55 14.81 4.89 -30.06
N ALA A 56 13.56 4.42 -30.01
CA ALA A 56 13.25 3.07 -29.55
C ALA A 56 13.97 2.03 -30.44
N PRO A 57 14.54 0.96 -29.84
CA PRO A 57 15.18 -0.08 -30.61
C PRO A 57 14.15 -0.77 -31.54
N LYS A 58 14.53 -0.95 -32.81
CA LYS A 58 13.67 -1.54 -33.85
C LYS A 58 13.65 -3.07 -33.82
N ALA A 59 14.52 -3.68 -33.01
CA ALA A 59 14.68 -5.13 -32.89
C ALA A 59 14.81 -5.51 -31.41
N PRO A 60 14.50 -6.77 -31.05
CA PRO A 60 14.72 -7.27 -29.70
C PRO A 60 16.17 -7.09 -29.24
N LEU A 61 16.35 -6.85 -27.94
CA LEU A 61 17.67 -6.74 -27.32
C LEU A 61 18.42 -8.07 -27.40
N SER A 62 19.76 -7.99 -27.43
CA SER A 62 20.58 -9.17 -27.19
C SER A 62 20.35 -9.70 -25.77
N LEU A 63 20.59 -11.00 -25.56
CA LEU A 63 20.43 -11.62 -24.23
C LEU A 63 21.22 -10.88 -23.14
N GLN A 64 22.43 -10.43 -23.45
CA GLN A 64 23.26 -9.69 -22.51
C GLN A 64 22.61 -8.35 -22.13
N GLN A 65 22.14 -7.57 -23.11
CA GLN A 65 21.50 -6.28 -22.87
C GLN A 65 20.18 -6.43 -22.10
N ASP A 66 19.39 -7.45 -22.42
CA ASP A 66 18.15 -7.75 -21.70
C ASP A 66 18.43 -8.22 -20.26
N LEU A 67 19.48 -9.02 -20.04
CA LEU A 67 19.92 -9.40 -18.70
C LEU A 67 20.40 -8.20 -17.87
N GLU A 68 21.19 -7.30 -18.47
CA GLU A 68 21.63 -6.06 -17.83
C GLU A 68 20.42 -5.18 -17.47
N GLY A 69 19.46 -5.05 -18.38
CA GLY A 69 18.19 -4.36 -18.16
C GLY A 69 17.39 -4.97 -17.00
N ALA A 70 17.27 -6.30 -16.97
CA ALA A 70 16.55 -7.02 -15.91
C ALA A 70 17.18 -6.81 -14.53
N LEU A 71 18.52 -6.88 -14.44
CA LEU A 71 19.25 -6.65 -13.19
C LEU A 71 19.11 -5.20 -12.71
N ALA A 72 19.24 -4.23 -13.63
CA ALA A 72 19.08 -2.82 -13.32
C ALA A 72 17.65 -2.50 -12.85
N ALA A 73 16.65 -3.04 -13.53
CA ALA A 73 15.24 -2.89 -13.17
C ALA A 73 14.93 -3.51 -11.80
N ALA A 74 15.45 -4.72 -11.53
CA ALA A 74 15.27 -5.38 -10.24
C ALA A 74 15.91 -4.58 -9.09
N LEU A 75 17.16 -4.15 -9.26
CA LEU A 75 17.85 -3.36 -8.26
C LEU A 75 17.13 -2.03 -7.98
N SER A 76 16.72 -1.34 -9.03
CA SER A 76 15.99 -0.06 -8.91
C SER A 76 14.68 -0.23 -8.15
N THR A 77 13.90 -1.27 -8.50
CA THR A 77 12.64 -1.59 -7.81
C THR A 77 12.89 -1.90 -6.33
N LEU A 78 13.87 -2.74 -6.02
CA LEU A 78 14.20 -3.09 -4.63
C LEU A 78 14.65 -1.89 -3.79
N VAL A 79 15.39 -0.95 -4.39
CA VAL A 79 15.82 0.28 -3.72
C VAL A 79 14.63 1.18 -3.43
N VAL A 80 13.76 1.41 -4.41
CA VAL A 80 12.59 2.28 -4.27
C VAL A 80 11.61 1.69 -3.26
N GLU A 81 11.16 0.46 -3.48
CA GLU A 81 10.22 -0.23 -2.60
C GLU A 81 10.79 -0.43 -1.19
N GLY A 82 12.07 -0.76 -1.11
CA GLY A 82 12.80 -0.87 0.16
C GLY A 82 12.81 0.45 0.93
N ALA A 83 12.98 1.60 0.26
CA ALA A 83 12.96 2.90 0.91
C ALA A 83 11.58 3.19 1.54
N PHE A 84 10.49 2.95 0.80
CA PHE A 84 9.12 3.09 1.32
C PHE A 84 8.91 2.19 2.54
N LEU A 85 9.23 0.90 2.43
CA LEU A 85 9.09 -0.06 3.52
C LEU A 85 9.90 0.34 4.76
N LEU A 86 11.18 0.66 4.60
CA LEU A 86 12.08 0.98 5.70
C LEU A 86 11.64 2.26 6.43
N VAL A 87 11.15 3.27 5.71
CA VAL A 87 10.63 4.50 6.32
C VAL A 87 9.39 4.20 7.18
N ALA A 88 8.42 3.43 6.68
CA ALA A 88 7.26 3.03 7.48
C ALA A 88 7.65 2.25 8.74
N LEU A 89 8.54 1.25 8.61
CA LEU A 89 9.01 0.45 9.74
C LEU A 89 9.77 1.30 10.76
N PHE A 90 10.62 2.22 10.31
CA PHE A 90 11.38 3.11 11.18
C PHE A 90 10.46 4.02 12.00
N PHE A 91 9.53 4.72 11.36
CA PHE A 91 8.64 5.65 12.06
C PHE A 91 7.66 4.93 12.98
N ALA A 92 7.09 3.79 12.55
CA ALA A 92 6.22 2.98 13.40
C ALA A 92 6.96 2.47 14.65
N ARG A 93 8.17 1.93 14.48
CA ARG A 93 8.99 1.45 15.61
C ARG A 93 9.41 2.58 16.54
N ARG A 94 9.78 3.74 15.99
CA ARG A 94 10.13 4.93 16.77
C ARG A 94 8.95 5.42 17.59
N ALA A 95 7.75 5.45 17.01
CA ALA A 95 6.54 5.86 17.70
C ALA A 95 6.19 4.93 18.87
N LEU A 96 6.24 3.60 18.65
CA LEU A 96 6.02 2.60 19.69
C LEU A 96 7.04 2.70 20.83
N ARG A 97 8.31 2.96 20.52
CA ARG A 97 9.34 3.18 21.55
C ARG A 97 9.04 4.38 22.43
N ARG A 98 8.56 5.48 21.84
CA ARG A 98 8.17 6.68 22.62
C ARG A 98 6.97 6.41 23.51
N GLN A 99 5.97 5.70 23.00
CA GLN A 99 4.80 5.32 23.79
C GLN A 99 5.18 4.42 24.97
N ALA A 100 6.01 3.40 24.74
CA ALA A 100 6.49 2.52 25.81
C ALA A 100 7.31 3.29 26.88
N ALA A 101 8.10 4.28 26.45
CA ALA A 101 8.87 5.12 27.37
C ALA A 101 7.97 6.06 28.20
N SER A 102 6.90 6.62 27.61
CA SER A 102 5.95 7.44 28.37
C SER A 102 5.16 6.62 29.39
N GLU A 103 4.71 5.42 29.02
CA GLU A 103 4.00 4.50 29.92
C GLU A 103 4.89 4.05 31.09
N ALA A 104 6.17 3.76 30.82
CA ALA A 104 7.13 3.41 31.88
C ALA A 104 7.44 4.58 32.83
N GLY A 105 7.52 5.81 32.30
CA GLY A 105 7.69 7.02 33.12
C GLY A 105 6.49 7.28 34.03
N GLU A 106 5.28 7.14 33.50
CA GLU A 106 4.02 7.32 34.25
C GLU A 106 3.90 6.28 35.39
N LEU A 107 4.23 5.01 35.11
CA LEU A 107 4.30 3.94 36.11
C LEU A 107 5.34 4.24 37.21
N ALA A 108 6.53 4.73 36.85
CA ALA A 108 7.54 5.09 37.84
C ALA A 108 7.10 6.26 38.74
N THR A 109 6.34 7.22 38.21
CA THR A 109 5.76 8.31 39.03
C THR A 109 4.62 7.86 39.93
N THR A 110 3.87 6.82 39.55
CA THR A 110 2.78 6.24 40.36
C THR A 110 3.29 5.24 41.41
N GLU A 111 4.35 4.47 41.11
CA GLU A 111 5.01 3.55 42.05
C GLU A 111 5.72 4.26 43.22
N ALA A 112 6.03 5.56 43.09
CA ALA A 112 6.48 6.39 44.22
C ALA A 112 5.45 6.47 45.38
N GLY A 113 4.24 5.94 45.22
CA GLY A 113 3.20 5.80 46.25
C GLY A 113 2.89 4.38 46.74
N GLY A 114 3.53 3.31 46.24
CA GLY A 114 3.27 1.94 46.70
C GLY A 114 3.73 0.84 45.75
N ALA A 115 4.42 -0.16 46.29
CA ALA A 115 5.06 -1.24 45.54
C ALA A 115 4.03 -2.20 44.89
N ILE A 116 3.93 -2.16 43.55
CA ILE A 116 3.27 -3.19 42.73
C ILE A 116 4.35 -3.81 41.83
N PRO A 117 4.38 -5.14 41.63
CA PRO A 117 5.41 -5.78 40.81
C PRO A 117 5.25 -5.46 39.31
N LEU A 118 6.37 -5.08 38.70
CA LEU A 118 6.56 -4.80 37.28
C LEU A 118 6.13 -5.99 36.40
N SER A 119 5.12 -5.78 35.54
CA SER A 119 4.65 -6.79 34.56
C SER A 119 5.68 -7.05 33.45
N SER A 120 5.55 -8.14 32.70
CA SER A 120 6.44 -8.46 31.56
C SER A 120 6.51 -7.34 30.50
N ALA A 121 5.46 -6.54 30.34
CA ALA A 121 5.44 -5.36 29.48
C ALA A 121 6.42 -4.26 29.93
N SER A 122 6.57 -4.08 31.24
CA SER A 122 7.50 -3.10 31.82
C SER A 122 8.98 -3.52 31.74
N VAL A 123 9.27 -4.82 31.66
CA VAL A 123 10.64 -5.33 31.41
C VAL A 123 11.06 -5.04 29.97
N THR A 124 10.17 -5.26 28.99
CA THR A 124 10.44 -4.89 27.58
C THR A 124 10.55 -3.38 27.36
N ALA A 125 9.83 -2.58 28.14
CA ALA A 125 9.95 -1.13 28.15
C ALA A 125 11.29 -0.68 28.76
N LYS A 126 11.75 -1.33 29.84
CA LYS A 126 13.05 -1.08 30.49
C LYS A 126 14.26 -1.34 29.57
N GLU A 127 14.14 -2.27 28.64
CA GLU A 127 15.21 -2.61 27.68
C GLU A 127 15.17 -1.82 26.36
N GLY A 128 14.13 -0.98 26.13
CA GLY A 128 14.01 -0.15 24.91
C GLY A 128 13.83 -0.94 23.60
N ARG A 129 13.53 -2.25 23.68
CA ARG A 129 13.43 -3.16 22.53
C ARG A 129 11.97 -3.41 22.17
N VAL A 130 11.46 -2.67 21.18
CA VAL A 130 10.19 -3.01 20.51
C VAL A 130 10.46 -4.13 19.49
N PRO A 131 9.82 -5.31 19.61
CA PRO A 131 9.98 -6.42 18.68
C PRO A 131 9.31 -6.12 17.34
N LEU A 132 9.86 -6.66 16.25
CA LEU A 132 9.33 -6.45 14.90
C LEU A 132 7.86 -6.89 14.79
N GLY A 133 7.48 -7.99 15.45
CA GLY A 133 6.09 -8.46 15.48
C GLY A 133 5.09 -7.42 16.00
N ALA A 134 5.46 -6.64 17.02
CA ALA A 134 4.60 -5.56 17.54
C ALA A 134 4.46 -4.40 16.53
N VAL A 135 5.55 -4.08 15.82
CA VAL A 135 5.53 -3.08 14.74
C VAL A 135 4.58 -3.53 13.62
N LEU A 136 4.74 -4.77 13.15
CA LEU A 136 3.92 -5.34 12.07
C LEU A 136 2.44 -5.43 12.46
N GLN A 137 2.13 -5.83 13.71
CA GLN A 137 0.75 -5.84 14.19
C GLN A 137 0.15 -4.43 14.25
N THR A 138 0.92 -3.43 14.65
CA THR A 138 0.48 -2.01 14.69
C THR A 138 0.22 -1.47 13.27
N LEU A 139 1.02 -1.91 12.29
CA LEU A 139 0.79 -1.61 10.86
C LEU A 139 -0.43 -2.37 10.29
N GLY A 140 -1.00 -3.33 11.02
CA GLY A 140 -2.21 -4.04 10.61
C GLY A 140 -1.96 -5.41 9.97
N LEU A 141 -0.76 -6.00 10.10
CA LEU A 141 -0.53 -7.41 9.77
C LEU A 141 -1.18 -8.30 10.85
N ARG A 142 -2.49 -8.50 10.74
CA ARG A 142 -3.29 -9.30 11.67
C ARG A 142 -4.38 -10.07 10.94
N ARG A 143 -4.92 -11.10 11.58
CA ARG A 143 -5.98 -11.94 11.02
C ARG A 143 -7.23 -11.11 10.68
N PHE A 144 -7.97 -11.55 9.68
CA PHE A 144 -9.21 -10.92 9.22
C PHE A 144 -10.32 -11.96 9.08
N ARG A 145 -11.57 -11.49 9.00
CA ARG A 145 -12.74 -12.38 8.85
C ARG A 145 -12.81 -12.90 7.41
N PRO A 146 -13.05 -14.20 7.17
CA PRO A 146 -13.04 -14.78 5.82
C PRO A 146 -14.10 -14.17 4.88
N LEU A 147 -15.14 -13.52 5.41
CA LEU A 147 -16.11 -12.74 4.61
C LEU A 147 -15.44 -11.71 3.68
N PHE A 148 -14.30 -11.12 4.07
CA PHE A 148 -13.59 -10.17 3.23
C PHE A 148 -13.06 -10.79 1.92
N LEU A 149 -12.95 -12.12 1.81
CA LEU A 149 -12.61 -12.78 0.54
C LEU A 149 -13.66 -12.51 -0.53
N TRP A 150 -14.95 -12.45 -0.17
CA TRP A 150 -16.01 -12.10 -1.12
C TRP A 150 -15.94 -10.62 -1.55
N LEU A 151 -15.54 -9.74 -0.64
CA LEU A 151 -15.29 -8.34 -0.99
C LEU A 151 -14.09 -8.19 -1.93
N ILE A 152 -13.04 -8.99 -1.78
CA ILE A 152 -11.91 -9.02 -2.73
C ILE A 152 -12.42 -9.40 -4.12
N VAL A 153 -13.23 -10.44 -4.25
CA VAL A 153 -13.80 -10.86 -5.55
C VAL A 153 -14.68 -9.76 -6.15
N ALA A 154 -15.55 -9.14 -5.35
CA ALA A 154 -16.41 -8.04 -5.81
C ALA A 154 -15.59 -6.81 -6.23
N PHE A 155 -14.55 -6.46 -5.49
CA PHE A 155 -13.67 -5.34 -5.79
C PHE A 155 -12.82 -5.61 -7.03
N LEU A 156 -12.36 -6.84 -7.23
CA LEU A 156 -11.65 -7.24 -8.43
C LEU A 156 -12.55 -7.13 -9.67
N ALA A 157 -13.80 -7.61 -9.59
CA ALA A 157 -14.78 -7.45 -10.67
C ALA A 157 -15.06 -5.96 -10.98
N LEU A 158 -15.21 -5.13 -9.94
CA LEU A 158 -15.37 -3.68 -10.10
C LEU A 158 -14.15 -3.04 -10.77
N LEU A 159 -12.92 -3.44 -10.39
CA LEU A 159 -11.69 -2.94 -11.00
C LEU A 159 -11.63 -3.23 -12.49
N TYR A 160 -11.91 -4.47 -12.90
CA TYR A 160 -11.91 -4.82 -14.32
C TYR A 160 -13.02 -4.13 -15.11
N LEU A 161 -14.20 -3.94 -14.50
CA LEU A 161 -15.27 -3.16 -15.09
C LEU A 161 -14.81 -1.70 -15.32
N VAL A 162 -14.27 -1.05 -14.29
CA VAL A 162 -13.79 0.33 -14.38
C VAL A 162 -12.65 0.45 -15.39
N ASN A 163 -11.69 -0.49 -15.38
CA ASN A 163 -10.59 -0.51 -16.33
C ASN A 163 -11.10 -0.65 -17.77
N GLY A 164 -12.03 -1.58 -18.04
CA GLY A 164 -12.61 -1.75 -19.37
C GLY A 164 -13.40 -0.52 -19.84
N LEU A 165 -14.18 0.11 -18.96
CA LEU A 165 -14.88 1.36 -19.28
C LEU A 165 -13.91 2.51 -19.55
N TYR A 166 -12.83 2.59 -18.78
CA TYR A 166 -11.78 3.60 -18.97
C TYR A 166 -11.06 3.40 -20.30
N SER A 167 -10.67 2.17 -20.64
CA SER A 167 -10.05 1.86 -21.94
C SER A 167 -10.98 2.21 -23.10
N ALA A 168 -12.27 1.84 -23.02
CA ALA A 168 -13.25 2.19 -24.05
C ALA A 168 -13.46 3.71 -24.19
N LEU A 169 -13.38 4.45 -23.07
CA LEU A 169 -13.44 5.92 -23.08
C LEU A 169 -12.22 6.52 -23.78
N LEU A 170 -11.01 6.06 -23.45
CA LEU A 170 -9.77 6.54 -24.09
C LEU A 170 -9.80 6.29 -25.59
N GLU A 171 -10.22 5.09 -26.01
CA GLU A 171 -10.36 4.71 -27.42
C GLU A 171 -11.41 5.58 -28.13
N GLY A 172 -12.62 5.70 -27.58
CA GLY A 172 -13.70 6.48 -28.17
C GLY A 172 -13.37 7.97 -28.31
N LEU A 173 -12.57 8.52 -27.38
CA LEU A 173 -12.10 9.89 -27.41
C LEU A 173 -10.77 10.08 -28.16
N HIS A 174 -10.17 9.00 -28.68
CA HIS A 174 -8.87 9.02 -29.37
C HIS A 174 -7.77 9.70 -28.55
N LEU A 175 -7.78 9.50 -27.23
CA LEU A 175 -6.79 10.10 -26.34
C LEU A 175 -5.49 9.28 -26.40
N PRO A 176 -4.33 9.92 -26.66
CA PRO A 176 -3.05 9.21 -26.80
C PRO A 176 -2.42 8.91 -25.42
N LEU A 177 -3.20 8.30 -24.52
CA LEU A 177 -2.75 7.89 -23.19
C LEU A 177 -2.57 6.38 -23.16
N GLN A 178 -1.35 5.93 -22.88
CA GLN A 178 -1.05 4.52 -22.67
C GLN A 178 -1.04 4.22 -21.17
N THR A 179 -1.68 3.12 -20.77
CA THR A 179 -1.56 2.61 -19.41
C THR A 179 -0.24 1.86 -19.23
N ASN A 180 0.17 1.68 -17.97
CA ASN A 180 1.41 0.95 -17.65
C ASN A 180 1.39 -0.47 -18.22
N ASP A 181 0.25 -1.17 -18.14
CA ASP A 181 0.08 -2.50 -18.73
C ASP A 181 0.33 -2.51 -20.24
N GLN A 182 -0.13 -1.46 -20.96
CA GLN A 182 0.11 -1.32 -22.40
C GLN A 182 1.59 -1.07 -22.71
N VAL A 183 2.24 -0.18 -21.93
CA VAL A 183 3.67 0.11 -22.08
C VAL A 183 4.53 -1.14 -21.82
N ILE A 184 4.23 -1.89 -20.76
CA ILE A 184 4.91 -3.14 -20.43
C ILE A 184 4.68 -4.18 -21.53
N LEU A 185 3.45 -4.30 -22.03
CA LEU A 185 3.12 -5.24 -23.11
C LEU A 185 3.88 -4.92 -24.40
N GLU A 186 3.96 -3.65 -24.79
CA GLU A 186 4.74 -3.22 -25.96
C GLU A 186 6.24 -3.49 -25.76
N GLY A 187 6.77 -3.17 -24.57
CA GLY A 187 8.17 -3.41 -24.21
C GLY A 187 8.55 -4.89 -24.12
N SER A 188 7.58 -5.77 -23.85
CA SER A 188 7.79 -7.22 -23.71
C SER A 188 8.40 -7.89 -24.94
N ARG A 189 8.14 -7.33 -26.13
CA ARG A 189 8.71 -7.82 -27.41
C ARG A 189 10.18 -7.46 -27.56
N LEU A 190 10.62 -6.39 -26.91
CA LEU A 190 11.99 -5.87 -27.01
C LEU A 190 12.90 -6.46 -25.92
N ALA A 191 12.37 -6.61 -24.71
CA ALA A 191 13.11 -7.04 -23.52
C ALA A 191 12.31 -8.07 -22.69
N PRO A 192 12.14 -9.30 -23.20
CA PRO A 192 11.30 -10.31 -22.55
C PRO A 192 11.79 -10.72 -21.16
N LEU A 193 13.11 -10.85 -20.93
CA LEU A 193 13.65 -11.22 -19.62
C LEU A 193 13.44 -10.09 -18.60
N THR A 194 13.74 -8.85 -18.98
CA THR A 194 13.46 -7.66 -18.17
C THR A 194 11.99 -7.59 -17.78
N THR A 195 11.10 -7.85 -18.74
CA THR A 195 9.65 -7.85 -18.52
C THR A 195 9.23 -8.89 -17.49
N VAL A 196 9.68 -10.14 -17.64
CA VAL A 196 9.35 -11.22 -16.67
C VAL A 196 9.80 -10.85 -15.25
N VAL A 197 11.00 -10.28 -15.11
CA VAL A 197 11.54 -9.85 -13.82
C VAL A 197 10.71 -8.71 -13.22
N LEU A 198 10.38 -7.70 -14.02
CA LEU A 198 9.51 -6.59 -13.60
C LEU A 198 8.13 -7.07 -13.16
N LEU A 199 7.50 -7.97 -13.93
CA LEU A 199 6.21 -8.55 -13.57
C LEU A 199 6.28 -9.32 -12.25
N ALA A 200 7.32 -10.14 -12.03
CA ALA A 200 7.47 -10.88 -10.78
C ALA A 200 7.59 -9.94 -9.55
N LEU A 201 8.33 -8.84 -9.70
CA LEU A 201 8.49 -7.83 -8.64
C LEU A 201 7.19 -7.06 -8.42
N ALA A 202 6.48 -6.68 -9.50
CA ALA A 202 5.21 -5.98 -9.45
C ALA A 202 4.08 -6.81 -8.83
N VAL A 203 4.15 -8.15 -8.89
CA VAL A 203 3.13 -9.04 -8.30
C VAL A 203 3.36 -9.25 -6.80
N ILE A 204 4.60 -9.22 -6.33
CA ILE A 204 4.94 -9.65 -4.96
C ILE A 204 5.58 -8.54 -4.15
N VAL A 205 6.71 -8.00 -4.63
CA VAL A 205 7.54 -7.07 -3.86
C VAL A 205 6.84 -5.72 -3.72
N ALA A 206 6.33 -5.17 -4.84
CA ALA A 206 5.68 -3.87 -4.82
C ALA A 206 4.40 -3.88 -3.95
N PRO A 207 3.43 -4.80 -4.12
CA PRO A 207 2.25 -4.83 -3.26
C PRO A 207 2.55 -5.00 -1.78
N LEU A 208 3.58 -5.78 -1.42
CA LEU A 208 3.98 -5.97 -0.03
C LEU A 208 4.50 -4.66 0.59
N CYS A 209 5.43 -3.99 -0.10
CA CYS A 209 6.02 -2.74 0.36
C CYS A 209 4.99 -1.60 0.38
N GLU A 210 4.23 -1.46 -0.71
CA GLU A 210 3.21 -0.44 -0.87
C GLU A 210 2.07 -0.58 0.15
N GLU A 211 1.54 -1.78 0.40
CA GLU A 211 0.46 -1.94 1.37
C GLU A 211 0.92 -1.67 2.80
N ILE A 212 2.14 -2.09 3.16
CA ILE A 212 2.72 -1.77 4.47
C ILE A 212 2.89 -0.25 4.63
N PHE A 213 3.39 0.42 3.59
CA PHE A 213 3.61 1.86 3.63
C PHE A 213 2.30 2.65 3.58
N PHE A 214 1.51 2.51 2.51
CA PHE A 214 0.32 3.32 2.29
C PHE A 214 -0.82 2.93 3.24
N ARG A 215 -1.11 1.64 3.41
CA ARG A 215 -2.30 1.19 4.17
C ARG A 215 -1.95 0.93 5.62
N GLY A 216 -0.73 0.47 5.88
CA GLY A 216 -0.25 0.19 7.23
C GLY A 216 0.19 1.44 7.98
N PHE A 217 0.89 2.35 7.30
CA PHE A 217 1.47 3.53 7.93
C PHE A 217 0.74 4.84 7.58
N VAL A 218 0.63 5.18 6.30
CA VAL A 218 0.12 6.49 5.84
C VAL A 218 -1.36 6.67 6.15
N PHE A 219 -2.22 5.75 5.71
CA PHE A 219 -3.67 5.82 5.88
C PHE A 219 -4.13 6.02 7.33
N PRO A 220 -3.74 5.18 8.30
CA PRO A 220 -4.14 5.39 9.70
C PRO A 220 -3.49 6.65 10.31
N GLY A 221 -2.31 7.05 9.83
CA GLY A 221 -1.69 8.33 10.19
C GLY A 221 -2.49 9.54 9.73
N LEU A 222 -3.02 9.51 8.50
CA LEU A 222 -3.91 10.54 7.95
C LEU A 222 -5.21 10.63 8.77
N ARG A 223 -5.75 9.50 9.23
CA ARG A 223 -6.94 9.45 10.11
C ARG A 223 -6.75 10.15 11.45
N ARG A 224 -5.52 10.50 11.85
CA ARG A 224 -5.29 11.33 13.05
C ARG A 224 -5.60 12.81 12.85
N GLY A 225 -5.62 13.29 11.60
CA GLY A 225 -5.89 14.68 11.27
C GLY A 225 -7.08 14.90 10.33
N LEU A 226 -7.60 13.83 9.71
CA LEU A 226 -8.68 13.88 8.73
C LEU A 226 -9.84 12.96 9.10
N PRO A 227 -11.10 13.35 8.78
CA PRO A 227 -12.22 12.42 8.79
C PRO A 227 -11.93 11.21 7.90
N THR A 228 -12.47 10.05 8.25
CA THR A 228 -12.06 8.79 7.61
C THR A 228 -12.28 8.77 6.10
N GLY A 229 -13.38 9.35 5.60
CA GLY A 229 -13.62 9.47 4.15
C GLY A 229 -12.54 10.29 3.42
N TRP A 230 -12.09 11.40 4.01
CA TRP A 230 -10.99 12.20 3.48
C TRP A 230 -9.65 11.47 3.56
N ALA A 231 -9.39 10.73 4.65
CA ALA A 231 -8.19 9.92 4.76
C ALA A 231 -8.12 8.82 3.68
N VAL A 232 -9.25 8.18 3.37
CA VAL A 232 -9.37 7.21 2.26
C VAL A 232 -9.04 7.88 0.92
N LEU A 233 -9.69 9.00 0.62
CA LEU A 233 -9.49 9.72 -0.64
C LEU A 233 -8.05 10.21 -0.80
N VAL A 234 -7.50 10.90 0.20
CA VAL A 234 -6.14 11.45 0.16
C VAL A 234 -5.12 10.32 0.05
N SER A 235 -5.28 9.22 0.78
CA SER A 235 -4.40 8.05 0.66
C SER A 235 -4.43 7.46 -0.75
N ALA A 236 -5.60 7.38 -1.39
CA ALA A 236 -5.74 6.85 -2.74
C ALA A 236 -5.13 7.78 -3.81
N LEU A 237 -5.31 9.10 -3.66
CA LEU A 237 -4.70 10.09 -4.55
C LEU A 237 -3.18 10.05 -4.48
N ILE A 238 -2.61 10.03 -3.27
CA ILE A 238 -1.17 9.93 -3.06
C ILE A 238 -0.63 8.63 -3.67
N PHE A 239 -1.33 7.50 -3.47
CA PHE A 239 -0.97 6.22 -4.05
C PHE A 239 -0.94 6.27 -5.58
N GLY A 240 -1.98 6.80 -6.22
CA GLY A 240 -2.02 6.92 -7.68
C GLY A 240 -0.93 7.85 -8.22
N LEU A 241 -0.70 9.00 -7.57
CA LEU A 241 0.36 9.93 -7.96
C LEU A 241 1.76 9.33 -7.76
N ALA A 242 1.96 8.48 -6.74
CA ALA A 242 3.24 7.82 -6.49
C ALA A 242 3.68 6.92 -7.64
N HIS A 243 2.79 6.49 -8.53
CA HIS A 243 3.17 5.69 -9.69
C HIS A 243 3.78 6.52 -10.83
N ALA A 244 3.66 7.86 -10.78
CA ALA A 244 4.13 8.77 -11.83
C ALA A 244 3.64 8.40 -13.25
N ASP A 245 2.50 7.73 -13.36
CA ASP A 245 1.90 7.30 -14.63
C ASP A 245 0.54 7.97 -14.82
N LEU A 246 0.51 8.98 -15.70
CA LEU A 246 -0.72 9.72 -16.01
C LEU A 246 -1.76 8.86 -16.72
N GLY A 247 -1.33 7.87 -17.52
CA GLY A 247 -2.23 7.01 -18.28
C GLY A 247 -3.04 6.09 -17.39
N SER A 248 -2.41 5.52 -16.36
CA SER A 248 -3.12 4.65 -15.39
C SER A 248 -3.69 5.39 -14.18
N LEU A 249 -3.43 6.70 -14.02
CA LEU A 249 -3.78 7.47 -12.82
C LEU A 249 -5.24 7.27 -12.37
N PRO A 250 -6.28 7.34 -13.23
CA PRO A 250 -7.65 7.11 -12.81
C PRO A 250 -7.88 5.72 -12.21
N VAL A 251 -7.35 4.67 -12.84
CA VAL A 251 -7.50 3.28 -12.40
C VAL A 251 -6.69 3.04 -11.11
N LEU A 252 -5.50 3.64 -11.01
CA LEU A 252 -4.65 3.60 -9.81
C LEU A 252 -5.31 4.27 -8.60
N ILE A 253 -6.02 5.39 -8.80
CA ILE A 253 -6.81 6.03 -7.74
C ILE A 253 -7.94 5.09 -7.30
N VAL A 254 -8.62 4.43 -8.25
CA VAL A 254 -9.73 3.51 -7.92
C VAL A 254 -9.25 2.32 -7.10
N ILE A 255 -8.22 1.59 -7.54
CA ILE A 255 -7.64 0.52 -6.69
C ILE A 255 -7.14 1.11 -5.37
N GLY A 256 -6.57 2.31 -5.39
CA GLY A 256 -6.12 3.00 -4.20
C GLY A 256 -7.22 3.19 -3.14
N LEU A 257 -8.43 3.57 -3.58
CA LEU A 257 -9.62 3.71 -2.76
C LEU A 257 -10.06 2.36 -2.20
N LEU A 258 -10.16 1.34 -3.05
CA LEU A 258 -10.61 0.00 -2.66
C LEU A 258 -9.69 -0.63 -1.60
N LEU A 259 -8.38 -0.48 -1.75
CA LEU A 259 -7.39 -0.95 -0.78
C LEU A 259 -7.53 -0.22 0.57
N ALA A 260 -7.71 1.10 0.55
CA ALA A 260 -7.93 1.88 1.79
C ALA A 260 -9.26 1.51 2.48
N LEU A 261 -10.32 1.23 1.72
CA LEU A 261 -11.60 0.74 2.25
C LEU A 261 -11.46 -0.66 2.87
N LEU A 262 -10.77 -1.59 2.21
CA LEU A 262 -10.47 -2.92 2.77
C LEU A 262 -9.68 -2.80 4.07
N ARG A 263 -8.65 -1.94 4.12
CA ARG A 263 -7.89 -1.68 5.34
C ARG A 263 -8.76 -1.11 6.46
N TRP A 264 -9.64 -0.16 6.13
CA TRP A 264 -10.53 0.45 7.11
C TRP A 264 -11.51 -0.57 7.69
N TRP A 265 -12.21 -1.32 6.84
CA TRP A 265 -13.29 -2.20 7.28
C TRP A 265 -12.77 -3.49 7.94
N SER A 266 -11.66 -4.03 7.46
CA SER A 266 -11.12 -5.28 7.98
C SER A 266 -10.17 -5.09 9.18
N GLY A 267 -9.61 -3.90 9.33
CA GLY A 267 -8.49 -3.68 10.24
C GLY A 267 -7.18 -4.32 9.76
N SER A 268 -7.18 -5.11 8.69
CA SER A 268 -6.04 -5.93 8.28
C SER A 268 -5.45 -5.44 6.97
N LEU A 269 -4.15 -5.66 6.77
CA LEU A 269 -3.51 -5.48 5.47
C LEU A 269 -3.75 -6.65 4.52
N TYR A 270 -4.00 -7.87 5.03
CA TYR A 270 -4.05 -9.05 4.17
C TYR A 270 -5.14 -8.97 3.08
N PRO A 271 -6.37 -8.48 3.34
CA PRO A 271 -7.36 -8.37 2.27
C PRO A 271 -6.92 -7.43 1.14
N GLY A 272 -6.35 -6.27 1.49
CA GLY A 272 -5.82 -5.31 0.52
C GLY A 272 -4.63 -5.88 -0.25
N LEU A 273 -3.66 -6.46 0.46
CA LEU A 273 -2.51 -7.14 -0.12
C LEU A 273 -2.91 -8.22 -1.10
N LEU A 274 -3.88 -9.08 -0.74
CA LEU A 274 -4.37 -10.12 -1.63
C LEU A 274 -5.05 -9.54 -2.87
N LEU A 275 -5.92 -8.53 -2.72
CA LEU A 275 -6.54 -7.85 -3.87
C LEU A 275 -5.48 -7.25 -4.80
N HIS A 276 -4.47 -6.59 -4.24
CA HIS A 276 -3.41 -5.94 -4.99
C HIS A 276 -2.53 -6.95 -5.75
N MET A 277 -2.08 -8.00 -5.07
CA MET A 277 -1.31 -9.09 -5.70
C MET A 277 -2.12 -9.81 -6.77
N LEU A 278 -3.43 -10.03 -6.56
CA LEU A 278 -4.31 -10.65 -7.56
C LEU A 278 -4.49 -9.77 -8.79
N ASN A 279 -4.75 -8.47 -8.61
CA ASN A 279 -4.85 -7.51 -9.71
C ASN A 279 -3.59 -7.52 -10.57
N ASN A 280 -2.43 -7.37 -9.94
CA ASN A 280 -1.13 -7.35 -10.64
C ASN A 280 -0.82 -8.72 -11.24
N GLY A 281 -1.16 -9.80 -10.54
CA GLY A 281 -0.94 -11.18 -10.99
C GLY A 281 -1.75 -11.53 -12.23
N ILE A 282 -3.01 -11.08 -12.31
CA ILE A 282 -3.85 -11.29 -13.50
C ILE A 282 -3.33 -10.46 -14.67
N SER A 283 -2.97 -9.18 -14.47
CA SER A 283 -2.33 -8.37 -15.52
C SER A 283 -1.05 -9.04 -16.04
N ALA A 284 -0.16 -9.42 -15.13
CA ALA A 284 1.07 -10.14 -15.46
C ALA A 284 0.80 -11.44 -16.23
N ALA A 285 -0.19 -12.23 -15.81
CA ALA A 285 -0.56 -13.46 -16.50
C ALA A 285 -1.04 -13.20 -17.93
N VAL A 286 -1.85 -12.16 -18.15
CA VAL A 286 -2.29 -11.77 -19.50
C VAL A 286 -1.10 -11.41 -20.39
N ILE A 287 -0.18 -10.59 -19.88
CA ILE A 287 1.03 -10.18 -20.60
C ILE A 287 1.90 -11.41 -20.94
N LEU A 288 2.12 -12.31 -19.98
CA LEU A 288 2.89 -13.54 -20.22
C LEU A 288 2.24 -14.46 -21.26
N VAL A 289 0.91 -14.61 -21.23
CA VAL A 289 0.19 -15.40 -22.24
C VAL A 289 0.34 -14.79 -23.64
N TYR A 290 0.31 -13.45 -23.73
CA TYR A 290 0.56 -12.74 -24.99
C TYR A 290 2.00 -12.95 -25.48
N MET A 291 2.99 -12.87 -24.59
CA MET A 291 4.40 -13.16 -24.91
C MET A 291 4.60 -14.58 -25.46
N LEU A 292 3.78 -15.55 -25.01
CA LEU A 292 3.81 -16.93 -25.48
C LEU A 292 3.06 -17.15 -26.82
N GLY A 293 2.49 -16.10 -27.42
CA GLY A 293 1.75 -16.19 -28.69
C GLY A 293 0.41 -16.91 -28.58
N ARG A 294 -0.18 -16.97 -27.37
CA ARG A 294 -1.43 -17.71 -27.12
C ARG A 294 -2.69 -16.84 -27.16
N LEU A 295 -2.54 -15.53 -27.30
CA LEU A 295 -3.61 -14.56 -27.51
C LEU A 295 -3.18 -13.68 -28.69
N HIS A 296 -3.88 -13.82 -29.82
CA HIS A 296 -3.74 -13.01 -31.03
C HIS A 296 -5.07 -12.34 -31.33
#